data_AF-A0A959NJT1-F1
#
_entry.id   AF-A0A959NJT1-F1
#
_cell.length_a   1.000
_cell.length_b   1.000
_cell.length_c   1.000
_cell.angle_alpha   90.00
_cell.angle_beta   90.00
_cell.angle_gamma   90.00
#
_symmetry.space_group_name_H-M   'P 1'
#
loop_
_entity.id
_entity.type
_entity.pdbx_description
1 polymer ?
#
loop_
_entity_poly.entity_id
_entity_poly.type
_entity_poly.pdbx_seq_one_letter_code
_entity_poly.pdbx_strand_id
1 'polypeptide(L)'
;MITLKNLHLATEQEVFDQVARHLLTQMQVSTDGQTCLYRTKLDDDTILKCAAGCLIGDDEYTEYFDNGNSSWGRLVNDCLVPTNNCVELITTLQGLHDEFEPEEWKYKLHNVATEFNLNTEVLNEF
;
A
#
# COMPACT_ATOMS: atom_id res chain seq x y z
N MET A 1 -11.85 3.00 -7.44
CA MET A 1 -10.59 2.41 -6.96
C MET A 1 -9.46 3.19 -7.61
N ILE A 2 -8.52 3.65 -6.80
CA ILE A 2 -7.30 4.32 -7.20
C ILE A 2 -6.34 3.27 -7.73
N THR A 3 -5.74 3.54 -8.88
CA THR A 3 -4.71 2.72 -9.53
C THR A 3 -3.62 3.66 -10.08
N LEU A 4 -2.55 3.14 -10.69
CA LEU A 4 -1.48 4.00 -11.23
C LEU A 4 -2.00 5.03 -12.25
N LYS A 5 -2.97 4.66 -13.09
CA LYS A 5 -3.59 5.55 -14.10
C LYS A 5 -4.21 6.82 -13.52
N ASN A 6 -4.77 6.78 -12.30
CA ASN A 6 -5.47 7.92 -11.70
C ASN A 6 -4.85 8.37 -10.37
N LEU A 7 -3.77 7.75 -9.90
CA LEU A 7 -3.11 8.10 -8.65
C LEU A 7 -2.69 9.57 -8.57
N HIS A 8 -2.28 10.17 -9.68
CA HIS A 8 -1.90 11.59 -9.76
C HIS A 8 -3.06 12.57 -9.52
N LEU A 9 -4.31 12.09 -9.55
CA LEU A 9 -5.52 12.87 -9.26
C LEU A 9 -6.01 12.66 -7.82
N ALA A 10 -5.49 11.64 -7.13
CA ALA A 10 -5.95 11.27 -5.81
C ALA A 10 -5.37 12.21 -4.75
N THR A 11 -6.19 12.53 -3.77
CA THR A 11 -5.75 13.18 -2.54
C THR A 11 -5.07 12.18 -1.60
N GLU A 12 -4.27 12.69 -0.66
CA GLU A 12 -3.67 11.87 0.40
C GLU A 12 -4.74 11.15 1.22
N GLN A 13 -5.88 11.79 1.48
CA GLN A 13 -7.00 11.17 2.17
C GLN A 13 -7.56 9.97 1.39
N GLU A 14 -7.82 10.12 0.09
CA GLU A 14 -8.37 9.03 -0.72
C GLU A 14 -7.39 7.85 -0.82
N VAL A 15 -6.09 8.13 -0.91
CA VAL A 15 -5.04 7.10 -0.87
C VAL A 15 -5.01 6.39 0.48
N PHE A 16 -4.97 7.14 1.59
CA PHE A 16 -4.99 6.58 2.94
C PHE A 16 -6.22 5.69 3.15
N ASP A 17 -7.40 6.18 2.78
CA ASP A 17 -8.66 5.47 2.86
C ASP A 17 -8.66 4.14 2.13
N GLN A 18 -8.14 4.11 0.89
CA GLN A 18 -8.07 2.87 0.12
C GLN A 18 -7.07 1.89 0.75
N VAL A 19 -5.88 2.36 1.14
CA VAL A 19 -4.85 1.51 1.74
C VAL A 19 -5.29 0.97 3.10
N ALA A 20 -5.90 1.80 3.95
CA ALA A 20 -6.40 1.40 5.26
C ALA A 20 -7.47 0.32 5.13
N ARG A 21 -8.48 0.52 4.26
CA ARG A 21 -9.49 -0.52 4.00
C ARG A 21 -8.85 -1.81 3.50
N HIS A 22 -7.90 -1.70 2.56
CA HIS A 22 -7.21 -2.87 2.02
C HIS A 22 -6.48 -3.66 3.10
N LEU A 23 -5.63 -3.00 3.89
CA LEU A 23 -4.85 -3.65 4.95
C LEU A 23 -5.74 -4.29 6.00
N LEU A 24 -6.75 -3.57 6.49
CA LEU A 24 -7.64 -4.05 7.56
C LEU A 24 -8.68 -5.08 7.07
N THR A 25 -8.91 -5.18 5.76
CA THR A 25 -9.71 -6.27 5.18
C THR A 25 -8.85 -7.52 4.96
N GLN A 26 -7.62 -7.35 4.43
CA GLN A 26 -6.74 -8.46 4.09
C GLN A 26 -6.13 -9.12 5.33
N MET A 27 -5.75 -8.33 6.34
CA MET A 27 -5.16 -8.79 7.62
C MET A 27 -4.03 -9.82 7.45
N GLN A 28 -3.26 -9.69 6.37
CA GLN A 28 -2.19 -10.60 6.02
C GLN A 28 -1.11 -9.87 5.22
N VAL A 29 0.16 -10.12 5.52
CA VAL A 29 1.30 -9.53 4.83
C VAL A 29 1.47 -10.15 3.43
N SER A 30 1.71 -9.32 2.43
CA SER A 30 2.13 -9.76 1.08
C SER A 30 3.65 -9.89 1.04
N THR A 31 4.16 -11.12 1.05
CA THR A 31 5.61 -11.43 1.15
C THR A 31 5.95 -12.75 0.45
N ASP A 32 7.24 -12.96 0.13
CA ASP A 32 7.82 -14.26 -0.25
C ASP A 32 8.48 -15.01 0.95
N GLY A 33 8.31 -14.50 2.17
CA GLY A 33 8.95 -14.98 3.39
C GLY A 33 10.29 -14.33 3.70
N GLN A 34 10.81 -13.45 2.84
CA GLN A 34 12.02 -12.66 3.07
C GLN A 34 11.79 -11.16 2.93
N THR A 35 10.97 -10.75 1.96
CA THR A 35 10.70 -9.33 1.66
C THR A 35 9.24 -9.08 1.36
N CYS A 36 8.81 -7.82 1.49
CA CYS A 36 7.49 -7.41 1.04
C CYS A 36 7.40 -7.54 -0.49
N LEU A 37 6.26 -8.04 -0.98
CA LEU A 37 5.92 -8.03 -2.40
C LEU A 37 4.70 -7.15 -2.63
N TYR A 38 4.70 -6.40 -3.72
CA TYR A 38 3.52 -5.66 -4.16
C TYR A 38 2.33 -6.59 -4.41
N ARG A 39 2.61 -7.81 -4.86
CA ARG A 39 1.61 -8.84 -5.09
C ARG A 39 2.18 -10.23 -4.84
N THR A 40 1.49 -11.02 -4.02
CA THR A 40 1.78 -12.44 -3.85
C THR A 40 0.56 -13.25 -4.28
N LYS A 41 0.79 -14.34 -5.02
CA LYS A 41 -0.22 -15.34 -5.32
C LYS A 41 -0.02 -16.56 -4.43
N LEU A 42 -1.04 -16.94 -3.67
CA LEU A 42 -1.04 -18.14 -2.82
C LEU A 42 -1.45 -19.39 -3.62
N ASP A 43 -1.26 -20.56 -3.01
CA ASP A 43 -1.57 -21.87 -3.62
C ASP A 43 -3.05 -22.06 -3.98
N ASP A 44 -3.96 -21.36 -3.27
CA ASP A 44 -5.41 -21.40 -3.49
C ASP A 44 -5.91 -20.32 -4.47
N ASP A 45 -4.99 -19.75 -5.26
CA ASP A 45 -5.21 -18.63 -6.18
C ASP A 45 -5.57 -17.29 -5.51
N THR A 46 -5.55 -17.19 -4.18
CA THR A 46 -5.73 -15.91 -3.47
C THR A 46 -4.60 -14.95 -3.81
N ILE A 47 -4.96 -13.70 -4.11
CA ILE A 47 -4.00 -12.62 -4.37
C ILE A 47 -3.92 -11.72 -3.14
N LEU A 48 -2.73 -11.68 -2.54
CA LEU A 48 -2.39 -10.68 -1.53
C LEU A 48 -1.71 -9.49 -2.19
N LYS A 49 -1.96 -8.30 -1.66
CA LYS A 49 -1.27 -7.07 -2.06
C LYS A 49 -0.75 -6.35 -0.81
N CYS A 50 0.40 -5.72 -0.88
CA CYS A 50 0.88 -4.88 0.23
C CYS A 50 0.16 -3.51 0.24
N ALA A 51 0.54 -2.64 1.17
CA ALA A 51 0.00 -1.28 1.29
C ALA A 51 0.05 -0.51 -0.04
N ALA A 52 1.22 -0.47 -0.70
CA ALA A 52 1.38 0.18 -1.99
C ALA A 52 0.81 -0.66 -3.16
N GLY A 53 0.87 -2.00 -3.04
CA GLY A 53 0.39 -2.92 -4.07
C GLY A 53 -1.10 -2.80 -4.37
N CYS A 54 -1.91 -2.41 -3.38
CA CYS A 54 -3.34 -2.17 -3.57
C CYS A 54 -3.66 -0.93 -4.44
N LEU A 55 -2.66 -0.07 -4.70
CA LEU A 55 -2.74 1.06 -5.63
C LEU A 55 -2.27 0.70 -7.05
N ILE A 56 -1.92 -0.57 -7.28
CA ILE A 56 -1.48 -1.09 -8.58
C ILE A 56 -2.60 -1.98 -9.13
N GLY A 57 -3.22 -1.52 -10.22
CA GLY A 57 -4.26 -2.25 -10.95
C GLY A 57 -3.74 -3.58 -11.49
N ASP A 58 -4.65 -4.53 -11.74
CA ASP A 58 -4.27 -5.87 -12.17
C ASP A 58 -3.62 -5.91 -13.55
N ASP A 59 -3.97 -4.97 -14.42
CA ASP A 59 -3.37 -4.80 -15.74
C ASP A 59 -2.13 -3.87 -15.74
N GLU A 60 -1.83 -3.25 -14.60
CA GLU A 60 -0.68 -2.35 -14.41
C GLU A 60 0.49 -3.07 -13.71
N TYR A 61 0.19 -4.11 -12.94
CA TYR A 61 1.20 -4.89 -12.23
C TYR A 61 2.07 -5.69 -13.21
N THR A 62 3.37 -5.68 -12.94
CA THR A 62 4.34 -6.58 -13.58
C THR A 62 5.26 -7.15 -12.50
N GLU A 63 5.70 -8.40 -12.66
CA GLU A 63 6.66 -9.04 -11.73
C GLU A 63 7.98 -8.25 -11.61
N TYR A 64 8.25 -7.35 -12.56
CA TYR A 64 9.40 -6.45 -12.49
C TYR A 64 9.36 -5.52 -11.26
N PHE A 65 8.17 -5.16 -10.76
CA PHE A 65 8.03 -4.33 -9.56
C PHE A 65 8.60 -5.00 -8.31
N ASP A 66 8.58 -6.33 -8.27
CA ASP A 66 9.09 -7.13 -7.15
C ASP A 66 10.57 -7.54 -7.35
N ASN A 67 11.17 -7.26 -8.51
CA ASN A 67 12.49 -7.77 -8.92
C ASN A 67 13.69 -6.96 -8.42
N GLY A 68 13.58 -6.35 -7.24
CA GLY A 68 14.69 -5.63 -6.62
C GLY A 68 14.24 -4.57 -5.63
N ASN A 69 14.06 -4.96 -4.37
CA ASN A 69 13.65 -4.12 -3.24
C ASN A 69 12.36 -3.33 -3.54
N SER A 70 11.24 -3.85 -3.04
CA SER A 70 9.87 -3.40 -3.27
C SER A 70 9.52 -2.05 -2.64
N SER A 71 10.45 -1.09 -2.62
CA SER A 71 10.22 0.25 -2.08
C SER A 71 9.53 1.14 -3.10
N TRP A 72 8.46 1.80 -2.68
CA TRP A 72 7.70 2.71 -3.53
C TRP A 72 8.58 3.86 -4.07
N GLY A 73 9.43 4.42 -3.22
CA GLY A 73 10.36 5.49 -3.60
C GLY A 73 11.31 5.10 -4.73
N ARG A 74 11.71 3.82 -4.84
CA ARG A 74 12.51 3.33 -5.96
C ARG A 74 11.71 3.31 -7.26
N LEU A 75 10.47 2.80 -7.23
CA LEU A 75 9.62 2.81 -8.43
C LEU A 75 9.37 4.23 -8.95
N VAL A 76 9.26 5.21 -8.04
CA VAL A 76 9.16 6.63 -8.40
C VAL A 76 10.45 7.12 -9.07
N ASN A 77 11.62 6.84 -8.48
CA ASN A 77 12.92 7.24 -9.04
C ASN A 77 13.19 6.61 -10.41
N ASP A 78 12.79 5.36 -10.60
CA ASP A 78 12.92 4.62 -11.85
C ASP A 78 11.81 5.00 -12.87
N CYS A 79 10.92 5.95 -12.53
CA CYS A 79 9.81 6.43 -13.36
C CYS A 79 8.82 5.32 -13.79
N LEU A 80 8.69 4.28 -12.96
CA LEU A 80 7.80 3.14 -13.17
C LEU A 80 6.39 3.40 -12.63
N VAL A 81 6.26 4.30 -11.65
CA VAL A 81 4.98 4.77 -11.10
C VAL A 81 4.95 6.30 -11.14
N PRO A 82 3.76 6.92 -11.23
CA PRO A 82 3.66 8.37 -11.31
C PRO A 82 4.13 9.04 -10.03
N THR A 83 5.02 10.03 -10.16
CA THR A 83 5.29 10.97 -9.07
C THR A 83 4.05 11.80 -8.79
N ASN A 84 3.67 11.90 -7.52
CA ASN A 84 2.54 12.71 -7.06
C ASN A 84 2.79 13.16 -5.61
N ASN A 85 1.86 13.92 -5.04
CA ASN A 85 1.94 14.43 -3.67
C ASN A 85 1.83 13.33 -2.59
N CYS A 86 1.35 12.14 -2.92
CA CYS A 86 1.17 11.04 -1.97
C CYS A 86 2.41 10.12 -1.82
N VAL A 87 3.54 10.43 -2.48
CA VAL A 87 4.73 9.56 -2.45
C VAL A 87 5.25 9.32 -1.03
N GLU A 88 5.27 10.35 -0.19
CA GLU A 88 5.68 10.26 1.21
C GLU A 88 4.70 9.39 2.00
N LEU A 89 3.40 9.66 1.89
CA LEU A 89 2.34 8.87 2.53
C LEU A 89 2.40 7.39 2.15
N ILE A 90 2.51 7.07 0.86
CA ILE A 90 2.54 5.68 0.38
C ILE A 90 3.79 4.96 0.92
N THR A 91 4.93 5.65 0.97
CA THR A 91 6.16 5.09 1.55
C THR A 91 5.99 4.80 3.04
N THR A 92 5.38 5.72 3.79
CA THR A 92 5.10 5.53 5.23
C THR A 92 4.12 4.38 5.47
N LEU A 93 3.06 4.27 4.67
CA LEU A 93 2.09 3.17 4.75
C LEU A 93 2.73 1.81 4.42
N GLN A 94 3.67 1.78 3.47
CA GLN A 94 4.43 0.58 3.14
C GLN A 94 5.36 0.17 4.30
N GLY A 95 6.06 1.13 4.92
CA GLY A 95 6.85 0.89 6.12
C GLY A 95 6.01 0.35 7.28
N LEU A 96 4.81 0.89 7.51
CA LEU A 96 3.88 0.38 8.52
C LEU A 96 3.53 -1.10 8.29
N HIS A 97 3.22 -1.48 7.04
CA HIS A 97 2.91 -2.87 6.68
C HIS A 97 4.10 -3.80 6.90
N ASP A 98 5.33 -3.33 6.66
CA ASP A 98 6.54 -4.13 6.74
C ASP A 98 7.10 -4.25 8.17
N GLU A 99 6.84 -3.26 9.03
CA GLU A 99 7.41 -3.17 10.39
C GLU A 99 6.51 -3.74 11.49
N PHE A 100 5.20 -3.83 11.26
CA PHE A 100 4.23 -4.20 12.29
C PHE A 100 3.33 -5.35 11.86
N GLU A 101 2.91 -6.15 12.84
CA GLU A 101 1.97 -7.25 12.62
C GLU A 101 0.55 -6.73 12.32
N PRO A 102 -0.27 -7.50 11.57
CA PRO A 102 -1.62 -7.07 11.18
C PRO A 102 -2.52 -6.58 12.32
N GLU A 103 -2.41 -7.17 13.51
CA GLU A 103 -3.20 -6.78 14.69
C GLU A 103 -2.87 -5.37 15.19
N GLU A 104 -1.68 -4.86 14.88
CA GLU A 104 -1.25 -3.51 15.25
C GLU A 104 -1.63 -2.47 14.20
N TRP A 105 -1.93 -2.88 12.96
CA TRP A 105 -2.10 -1.96 11.82
C TRP A 105 -3.15 -0.88 12.09
N LYS A 106 -4.30 -1.21 12.68
CA LYS A 106 -5.34 -0.22 12.96
C LYS A 106 -4.84 0.91 13.86
N TYR A 107 -4.11 0.57 14.92
CA TYR A 107 -3.52 1.56 15.83
C TYR A 107 -2.41 2.37 15.12
N LYS A 108 -1.59 1.72 14.30
CA LYS A 108 -0.51 2.40 13.56
C LYS A 108 -1.07 3.32 12.47
N LEU A 109 -2.16 2.95 11.82
CA LEU A 109 -2.85 3.76 10.83
C LEU A 109 -3.43 5.04 11.44
N HIS A 110 -3.89 5.00 12.70
CA HIS A 110 -4.24 6.22 13.44
C HIS A 110 -3.05 7.19 13.60
N ASN A 111 -1.85 6.67 13.84
CA ASN A 111 -0.64 7.50 13.96
C ASN A 111 -0.27 8.13 12.62
N VAL A 112 -0.31 7.35 11.54
CA VAL A 112 -0.06 7.87 10.17
C VAL A 112 -1.09 8.94 9.81
N ALA A 113 -2.38 8.71 10.07
CA ALA A 113 -3.40 9.72 9.82
C ALA A 113 -3.14 11.00 10.61
N THR A 114 -2.68 10.90 11.86
CA THR A 114 -2.33 12.06 12.68
C THR A 114 -1.13 12.82 12.10
N GLU A 115 -0.09 12.12 11.67
CA GLU A 115 1.13 12.70 11.08
C GLU A 115 0.83 13.47 9.79
N PHE A 116 -0.01 12.90 8.92
CA PHE A 116 -0.39 13.51 7.65
C PHE A 116 -1.63 14.42 7.75
N ASN A 117 -2.13 14.69 8.95
CA ASN A 117 -3.33 15.51 9.20
C ASN A 117 -4.58 15.03 8.40
N LEU A 118 -4.79 13.72 8.40
CA LEU A 118 -5.89 13.01 7.74
C LEU A 118 -7.01 12.64 8.72
N ASN A 119 -8.20 12.42 8.17
CA ASN A 119 -9.36 11.91 8.90
C ASN A 119 -9.25 10.38 9.09
N THR A 120 -9.77 9.86 10.21
CA THR A 120 -9.68 8.44 10.62
C THR A 120 -11.01 7.69 10.57
N GLU A 121 -12.07 8.26 9.98
CA GLU A 121 -13.41 7.68 9.90
C GLU A 121 -13.41 6.30 9.24
N VAL A 122 -12.59 6.10 8.20
CA VAL A 122 -12.40 4.83 7.52
C VAL A 122 -11.99 3.69 8.46
N LEU A 123 -11.28 4.00 9.55
CA LEU A 123 -10.82 3.00 10.52
C LEU A 123 -11.96 2.49 11.42
N ASN A 124 -13.10 3.17 11.45
CA ASN A 124 -14.28 2.74 12.20
C ASN A 124 -15.09 1.65 11.47
N GLU A 125 -14.74 1.32 10.22
CA GLU A 125 -15.35 0.24 9.44
C GLU A 125 -14.89 -1.17 9.90
N PHE A 126 -13.84 -1.25 10.72
CA PHE A 126 -13.16 -2.48 11.18
C PHE A 126 -13.04 -2.51 12.71
#